data_AF-T0Q204-F1
#
_entry.id   AF-T0Q204-F1
#
_cell.length_a   1.000
_cell.length_b   1.000
_cell.length_c   1.000
_cell.angle_alpha   90.00
_cell.angle_beta   90.00
_cell.angle_gamma   90.00
#
_symmetry.space_group_name_H-M   'P 1'
#
loop_
_entity.id
_entity.type
_entity.pdbx_description
1 polymer ?
#
loop_
_entity_poly.entity_id
_entity_poly.type
_entity_poly.pdbx_seq_one_letter_code
_entity_poly.pdbx_strand_id
1 'polypeptide(L)'
;MKLPPTLTKLTLSNISNVDLGAIQATQWSALTDLRYLNARTASTFDLSTVVLTNSVKWPQSLASSMFANTDLDYIPQGLPSTVKELAMQGNSLVDLTNLPANLTLLRISDNPKLQSIARVQLSTKLEYFDMRDCPLLTSVTIDTSTFAALDALPNAGDADKDDVYRGFAVNKDISTDAAACSATKGTIQRLWKSTSKYLVNVCVLPGPPTTSPPEPTSSNTGLIIGVVVGVLVLVGAIVAFLLIKRRKAKQSPPTPGYYRFDGNDTINDGRTLGTNGTKTIGTNGTGGPTAGTTGTHRTVFNPDPTLDGPNVPSWVSDIGLQCLQLHEEDRPTSLMLASMLNKCHV
;
A
#
# COMPACT_ATOMS: atom_id res chain seq x y z
N MET A 1 -22.93 4.43 22.58
CA MET A 1 -21.67 3.76 23.00
C MET A 1 -20.69 4.82 23.50
N LYS A 2 -19.86 4.55 24.51
CA LYS A 2 -18.80 5.47 24.95
C LYS A 2 -17.46 4.84 24.63
N LEU A 3 -16.67 5.48 23.77
CA LEU A 3 -15.35 5.01 23.36
C LEU A 3 -14.23 5.79 24.08
N PRO A 4 -13.07 5.16 24.35
CA PRO A 4 -11.90 5.87 24.87
C PRO A 4 -11.33 6.82 23.80
N PRO A 5 -10.96 8.07 24.16
CA PRO A 5 -10.39 9.03 23.20
C PRO A 5 -9.03 8.60 22.64
N THR A 6 -8.36 7.63 23.28
CA THR A 6 -7.08 7.05 22.86
C THR A 6 -7.23 5.83 21.94
N LEU A 7 -8.47 5.43 21.61
CA LEU A 7 -8.74 4.28 20.74
C LEU A 7 -8.25 4.57 19.31
N THR A 8 -7.25 3.81 18.85
CA THR A 8 -6.68 3.96 17.50
C THR A 8 -7.23 2.96 16.49
N LYS A 9 -7.75 1.81 16.95
CA LYS A 9 -8.35 0.78 16.10
C LYS A 9 -9.68 0.32 16.67
N LEU A 10 -10.69 0.20 15.82
CA LEU A 10 -12.01 -0.31 16.16
C LEU A 10 -12.45 -1.33 15.12
N THR A 11 -12.69 -2.56 15.57
CA THR A 11 -13.26 -3.62 14.73
C THR A 11 -14.59 -4.05 15.34
N LEU A 12 -15.63 -3.96 14.52
CA LEU A 12 -17.00 -4.37 14.83
C LEU A 12 -17.30 -5.57 13.95
N SER A 13 -17.59 -6.71 14.56
CA SER A 13 -17.81 -7.97 13.83
C SER A 13 -19.13 -8.63 14.20
N ASN A 14 -19.93 -8.98 13.20
CA ASN A 14 -21.23 -9.64 13.35
C ASN A 14 -22.17 -8.89 14.29
N ILE A 15 -22.22 -7.56 14.19
CA ILE A 15 -23.08 -6.73 15.04
C ILE A 15 -24.35 -6.40 14.28
N SER A 16 -25.52 -6.63 14.88
CA SER A 16 -26.82 -6.40 14.21
C SER A 16 -27.17 -4.94 13.97
N ASN A 17 -26.75 -4.05 14.88
CA ASN A 17 -27.00 -2.62 14.77
C ASN A 17 -25.92 -1.81 15.49
N VAL A 18 -25.32 -0.84 14.80
CA VAL A 18 -24.46 0.18 15.40
C VAL A 18 -24.75 1.52 14.76
N ASP A 19 -25.14 2.50 15.57
CA ASP A 19 -25.24 3.89 15.16
C ASP A 19 -23.91 4.62 15.42
N LEU A 20 -23.10 4.76 14.37
CA LEU A 20 -21.85 5.52 14.44
C LEU A 20 -22.08 7.04 14.53
N GLY A 21 -23.25 7.54 14.11
CA GLY A 21 -23.60 8.96 14.19
C GLY A 21 -23.83 9.43 15.62
N ALA A 22 -24.23 8.53 16.51
CA ALA A 22 -24.39 8.79 17.94
C ALA A 22 -23.04 8.90 18.71
N ILE A 23 -21.92 8.55 18.08
CA ILE A 23 -20.60 8.66 18.72
C ILE A 23 -20.17 10.13 18.74
N GLN A 24 -19.86 10.65 19.94
CA GLN A 24 -19.37 12.03 20.06
C GLN A 24 -17.98 12.14 19.40
N ALA A 25 -17.77 13.20 18.61
CA ALA A 25 -16.52 13.40 17.86
C ALA A 25 -15.23 13.31 18.72
N THR A 26 -15.32 13.66 20.01
CA THR A 26 -14.19 13.59 20.95
C THR A 26 -13.88 12.18 21.47
N GLN A 27 -14.79 11.22 21.32
CA GLN A 27 -14.64 9.86 21.86
C GLN A 27 -13.85 8.92 20.97
N TRP A 28 -13.61 9.29 19.72
CA TRP A 28 -12.89 8.47 18.74
C TRP A 28 -11.96 9.28 17.83
N SER A 29 -11.58 10.48 18.25
CA SER A 29 -10.76 11.40 17.44
C SER A 29 -9.36 10.85 17.10
N ALA A 30 -8.83 9.90 17.86
CA ALA A 30 -7.56 9.22 17.61
C ALA A 30 -7.67 7.97 16.70
N LEU A 31 -8.89 7.61 16.27
CA LEU A 31 -9.14 6.40 15.50
C LEU A 31 -8.54 6.49 14.09
N THR A 32 -7.60 5.60 13.78
CA THR A 32 -6.91 5.53 12.49
C THR A 32 -7.38 4.36 11.61
N ASP A 33 -7.90 3.29 12.23
CA ASP A 33 -8.40 2.09 11.55
C ASP A 33 -9.81 1.74 12.06
N LEU A 34 -10.79 1.80 11.16
CA LEU A 34 -12.17 1.39 11.43
C LEU A 34 -12.55 0.22 10.54
N ARG A 35 -12.98 -0.88 11.14
CA ARG A 35 -13.47 -2.07 10.42
C ARG A 35 -14.85 -2.45 10.91
N TYR A 36 -15.75 -2.62 9.96
CA TYR A 36 -17.05 -3.24 10.15
C TYR A 36 -17.13 -4.47 9.25
N LEU A 37 -17.30 -5.64 9.85
CA LEU A 37 -17.23 -6.92 9.17
C LEU A 37 -18.43 -7.76 9.58
N ASN A 38 -19.23 -8.24 8.64
CA ASN A 38 -20.15 -9.33 8.96
C ASN A 38 -19.75 -10.61 8.23
N ALA A 39 -20.08 -11.74 8.84
CA ALA A 39 -20.05 -13.03 8.18
C ALA A 39 -21.27 -13.10 7.26
N ARG A 40 -21.04 -13.23 5.95
CA ARG A 40 -22.11 -13.62 5.03
C ARG A 40 -22.48 -15.07 5.31
N THR A 41 -23.53 -15.32 6.07
CA THR A 41 -24.15 -16.64 6.13
C THR A 41 -25.02 -16.81 4.90
N ALA A 42 -24.74 -17.82 4.08
CA ALA A 42 -25.46 -18.10 2.83
C ALA A 42 -26.96 -18.42 3.01
N SER A 43 -27.46 -18.50 4.24
CA SER A 43 -28.76 -19.09 4.58
C SER A 43 -29.73 -18.18 5.32
N THR A 44 -29.37 -16.93 5.66
CA THR A 44 -30.28 -16.04 6.39
C THR A 44 -30.29 -14.64 5.79
N PHE A 45 -31.47 -14.23 5.31
CA PHE A 45 -31.80 -12.85 4.87
C PHE A 45 -31.70 -11.80 6.00
N ASP A 46 -31.36 -12.21 7.22
CA ASP A 46 -31.19 -11.33 8.37
C ASP A 46 -29.75 -10.76 8.36
N LEU A 47 -29.45 -9.97 7.33
CA LEU A 47 -28.20 -9.23 7.27
C LEU A 47 -28.29 -8.09 8.29
N SER A 48 -27.37 -8.10 9.24
CA SER A 48 -27.09 -6.98 10.11
C SER A 48 -26.84 -5.71 9.29
N THR A 49 -27.76 -4.76 9.38
CA THR A 49 -27.68 -3.49 8.65
C THR A 49 -26.84 -2.50 9.44
N VAL A 50 -25.76 -2.03 8.83
CA VAL A 50 -25.02 -0.89 9.40
C VAL A 50 -25.78 0.37 9.07
N VAL A 51 -26.35 1.01 10.09
CA VAL A 51 -27.02 2.29 9.92
C VAL A 51 -25.96 3.39 9.95
N LEU A 52 -25.42 3.72 8.77
CA LEU A 52 -24.60 4.92 8.59
C LEU A 52 -25.52 6.10 8.31
N THR A 53 -25.67 7.00 9.27
CA THR A 53 -26.39 8.25 9.02
C THR A 53 -25.47 9.25 8.33
N ASN A 54 -26.01 10.14 7.48
CA ASN A 54 -25.20 11.20 6.83
C ASN A 54 -24.62 12.23 7.84
N SER A 55 -24.90 12.08 9.13
CA SER A 55 -24.42 12.93 10.22
C SER A 55 -23.19 12.38 10.97
N VAL A 56 -22.61 11.27 10.50
CA VAL A 56 -21.41 10.69 11.14
C VAL A 56 -20.26 11.71 11.11
N LYS A 57 -19.76 12.06 12.30
CA LYS A 57 -18.58 12.91 12.46
C LYS A 57 -17.32 12.07 12.44
N TRP A 58 -16.82 11.80 11.24
CA TRP A 58 -15.64 10.97 11.05
C TRP A 58 -14.40 11.56 11.74
N PRO A 59 -13.59 10.72 12.42
CA PRO A 59 -12.36 11.16 13.04
C PRO A 59 -11.35 11.58 11.98
N GLN A 60 -10.77 12.77 12.13
CA GLN A 60 -9.88 13.34 11.11
C GLN A 60 -8.53 12.58 10.99
N SER A 61 -8.20 11.73 11.96
CA SER A 61 -7.04 10.84 11.93
C SER A 61 -7.26 9.53 11.16
N LEU A 62 -8.50 9.26 10.70
CA LEU A 62 -8.86 8.02 10.03
C LEU A 62 -8.07 7.84 8.74
N ALA A 63 -7.35 6.72 8.64
CA ALA A 63 -6.48 6.39 7.51
C ALA A 63 -6.94 5.15 6.75
N SER A 64 -7.54 4.19 7.46
CA SER A 64 -8.08 2.95 6.90
C SER A 64 -9.53 2.76 7.32
N SER A 65 -10.38 2.40 6.36
CA SER A 65 -11.81 2.17 6.58
C SER A 65 -12.27 0.94 5.79
N MET A 66 -12.80 -0.04 6.50
CA MET A 66 -13.33 -1.27 5.91
C MET A 66 -14.77 -1.46 6.34
N PHE A 67 -15.67 -1.56 5.37
CA PHE A 67 -17.07 -1.93 5.54
C PHE A 67 -17.33 -3.14 4.66
N ALA A 68 -17.21 -4.34 5.21
CA ALA A 68 -17.34 -5.58 4.46
C ALA A 68 -18.58 -6.36 4.87
N ASN A 69 -19.35 -6.82 3.87
CA ASN A 69 -20.57 -7.61 4.09
C ASN A 69 -21.63 -6.87 4.91
N THR A 70 -21.82 -5.58 4.65
CA THR A 70 -22.69 -4.68 5.43
C THR A 70 -23.99 -4.26 4.72
N ASP A 71 -24.25 -4.80 3.53
CA ASP A 71 -25.38 -4.46 2.66
C ASP A 71 -25.49 -2.97 2.30
N LEU A 72 -24.39 -2.22 2.43
CA LEU A 72 -24.36 -0.81 2.05
C LEU A 72 -24.57 -0.64 0.55
N ASP A 73 -25.48 0.23 0.15
CA ASP A 73 -25.70 0.58 -1.26
C ASP A 73 -25.02 1.87 -1.69
N TYR A 74 -24.37 2.57 -0.75
CA TYR A 74 -23.57 3.78 -0.98
C TYR A 74 -22.25 3.78 -0.20
N ILE A 75 -21.31 4.62 -0.63
CA ILE A 75 -20.13 4.98 0.16
C ILE A 75 -20.52 6.13 1.10
N PRO A 76 -20.28 6.01 2.42
CA PRO A 76 -20.66 7.05 3.38
C PRO A 76 -20.07 8.42 3.04
N GLN A 77 -20.90 9.46 3.17
CA GLN A 77 -20.49 10.84 2.95
C GLN A 77 -19.55 11.33 4.05
N GLY A 78 -18.67 12.26 3.68
CA GLY A 78 -17.82 12.98 4.62
C GLY A 78 -16.63 12.19 5.17
N LEU A 79 -16.29 11.04 4.58
CA LEU A 79 -15.03 10.37 4.88
C LEU A 79 -13.86 11.37 4.71
N PRO A 80 -12.94 11.46 5.68
CA PRO A 80 -11.92 12.49 5.66
C PRO A 80 -10.88 12.20 4.57
N SER A 81 -10.24 13.26 4.07
CA SER A 81 -9.22 13.16 3.01
C SER A 81 -7.93 12.44 3.44
N THR A 82 -7.82 12.12 4.73
CA THR A 82 -6.77 11.30 5.35
C THR A 82 -6.96 9.81 5.09
N VAL A 83 -8.15 9.36 4.69
CA VAL A 83 -8.41 7.96 4.31
C VAL A 83 -7.62 7.62 3.04
N LYS A 84 -6.75 6.62 3.16
CA LYS A 84 -5.92 6.07 2.08
C LYS A 84 -6.37 4.68 1.67
N GLU A 85 -6.95 3.93 2.59
CA GLU A 85 -7.42 2.57 2.36
C GLU A 85 -8.93 2.52 2.57
N LEU A 86 -9.66 2.19 1.51
CA LEU A 86 -11.10 2.00 1.57
C LEU A 86 -11.46 0.63 1.00
N ALA A 87 -12.11 -0.18 1.84
CA ALA A 87 -12.57 -1.50 1.47
C ALA A 87 -14.07 -1.61 1.71
N MET A 88 -14.82 -1.78 0.61
CA MET A 88 -16.29 -1.80 0.56
C MET A 88 -16.79 -3.11 -0.07
N GLN A 89 -16.06 -4.20 0.13
CA GLN A 89 -16.37 -5.48 -0.51
C GLN A 89 -17.60 -6.17 0.10
N GLY A 90 -18.33 -6.89 -0.73
CA GLY A 90 -19.46 -7.69 -0.26
C GLY A 90 -20.70 -6.89 0.12
N ASN A 91 -20.86 -5.71 -0.47
CA ASN A 91 -21.98 -4.83 -0.19
C ASN A 91 -22.99 -4.84 -1.34
N SER A 92 -23.85 -3.82 -1.40
CA SER A 92 -24.91 -3.60 -2.38
C SER A 92 -24.67 -2.32 -3.20
N LEU A 93 -23.42 -1.86 -3.33
CA LEU A 93 -23.09 -0.54 -3.92
C LEU A 93 -23.72 -0.38 -5.31
N VAL A 94 -24.36 0.77 -5.56
CA VAL A 94 -24.92 1.12 -6.87
C VAL A 94 -24.04 2.08 -7.66
N ASP A 95 -23.24 2.88 -6.96
CA ASP A 95 -22.27 3.82 -7.51
C ASP A 95 -21.09 4.02 -6.54
N LEU A 96 -20.10 4.80 -6.96
CA LEU A 96 -18.91 5.12 -6.18
C LEU A 96 -18.84 6.62 -5.84
N THR A 97 -20.00 7.27 -5.71
CA THR A 97 -20.07 8.66 -5.27
C THR A 97 -19.51 8.75 -3.85
N ASN A 98 -18.79 9.83 -3.53
CA ASN A 98 -18.15 10.09 -2.23
C ASN A 98 -16.83 9.35 -1.94
N LEU A 99 -16.15 8.83 -2.96
CA LEU A 99 -14.79 8.31 -2.79
C LEU A 99 -13.82 9.40 -2.26
N PRO A 100 -12.97 9.09 -1.27
CA PRO A 100 -11.85 9.95 -0.88
C PRO A 100 -10.85 10.14 -2.03
N ALA A 101 -10.29 11.35 -2.16
CA ALA A 101 -9.40 11.69 -3.28
C ALA A 101 -7.99 11.05 -3.21
N ASN A 102 -7.53 10.67 -2.02
CA ASN A 102 -6.14 10.26 -1.76
C ASN A 102 -5.97 8.74 -1.54
N LEU A 103 -6.87 7.93 -2.10
CA LEU A 103 -6.82 6.48 -1.92
C LEU A 103 -5.56 5.88 -2.55
N THR A 104 -4.85 5.06 -1.78
CA THR A 104 -3.82 4.14 -2.25
C THR A 104 -4.37 2.72 -2.42
N LEU A 105 -5.49 2.40 -1.78
CA LEU A 105 -6.13 1.09 -1.87
C LEU A 105 -7.65 1.26 -1.95
N LEU A 106 -8.26 0.66 -2.97
CA LEU A 106 -9.70 0.60 -3.14
C LEU A 106 -10.16 -0.83 -3.44
N ARG A 107 -11.00 -1.39 -2.55
CA ARG A 107 -11.66 -2.68 -2.76
C ARG A 107 -13.16 -2.49 -2.87
N ILE A 108 -13.74 -2.90 -3.99
CA ILE A 108 -15.17 -2.84 -4.25
C ILE A 108 -15.70 -4.17 -4.77
N SER A 109 -14.98 -5.27 -4.53
CA SER A 109 -15.38 -6.60 -4.99
C SER A 109 -16.72 -7.06 -4.38
N ASP A 110 -17.36 -8.03 -5.00
CA ASP A 110 -18.65 -8.59 -4.53
C ASP A 110 -19.75 -7.54 -4.33
N ASN A 111 -19.88 -6.59 -5.27
CA ASN A 111 -20.98 -5.62 -5.29
C ASN A 111 -21.94 -5.93 -6.45
N PRO A 112 -22.99 -6.74 -6.24
CA PRO A 112 -23.82 -7.28 -7.31
C PRO A 112 -24.71 -6.25 -7.99
N LYS A 113 -24.97 -5.11 -7.35
CA LYS A 113 -25.81 -4.02 -7.87
C LYS A 113 -25.02 -2.94 -8.61
N LEU A 114 -23.69 -2.98 -8.58
CA LEU A 114 -22.84 -1.96 -9.20
C LEU A 114 -22.85 -2.14 -10.73
N GLN A 115 -23.44 -1.17 -11.44
CA GLN A 115 -23.61 -1.23 -12.90
C GLN A 115 -22.55 -0.44 -13.66
N SER A 116 -22.09 0.67 -13.08
CA SER A 116 -21.12 1.55 -13.72
C SER A 116 -20.20 2.23 -12.73
N ILE A 117 -18.96 2.44 -13.15
CA ILE A 117 -18.01 3.33 -12.48
C ILE A 117 -17.95 4.59 -13.33
N ALA A 118 -18.52 5.70 -12.86
CA ALA A 118 -18.53 6.94 -13.59
C ALA A 118 -18.20 8.10 -12.65
N ARG A 119 -17.53 9.12 -13.18
CA ARG A 119 -17.19 10.37 -12.44
C ARG A 119 -16.28 10.11 -11.22
N VAL A 120 -15.44 9.07 -11.32
CA VAL A 120 -14.46 8.75 -10.29
C VAL A 120 -13.10 9.28 -10.73
N GLN A 121 -12.49 10.09 -9.86
CA GLN A 121 -11.07 10.46 -9.97
C GLN A 121 -10.31 9.68 -8.91
N LEU A 122 -9.53 8.69 -9.31
CA LEU A 122 -8.69 7.95 -8.38
C LEU A 122 -7.33 8.64 -8.22
N SER A 123 -6.70 8.42 -7.07
CA SER A 123 -5.37 8.97 -6.82
C SER A 123 -4.35 8.42 -7.82
N THR A 124 -3.40 9.25 -8.22
CA THR A 124 -2.22 8.79 -8.98
C THR A 124 -1.25 7.95 -8.14
N LYS A 125 -1.50 7.83 -6.83
CA LYS A 125 -0.76 6.98 -5.89
C LYS A 125 -1.49 5.66 -5.60
N LEU A 126 -2.48 5.30 -6.41
CA LEU A 126 -3.19 4.04 -6.23
C LEU A 126 -2.21 2.87 -6.39
N GLU A 127 -2.21 1.97 -5.41
CA GLU A 127 -1.37 0.78 -5.34
C GLU A 127 -2.20 -0.49 -5.47
N TYR A 128 -3.48 -0.46 -5.09
CA TYR A 128 -4.38 -1.61 -5.23
C TYR A 128 -5.80 -1.22 -5.66
N PHE A 129 -6.34 -1.96 -6.63
CA PHE A 129 -7.71 -1.80 -7.12
C PHE A 129 -8.37 -3.15 -7.36
N ASP A 130 -9.46 -3.44 -6.65
CA ASP A 130 -10.19 -4.71 -6.75
C ASP A 130 -11.66 -4.47 -7.11
N MET A 131 -12.06 -4.96 -8.28
CA MET A 131 -13.43 -4.87 -8.79
C MET A 131 -13.98 -6.24 -9.25
N ARG A 132 -13.45 -7.33 -8.67
CA ARG A 132 -13.95 -8.69 -8.94
C ARG A 132 -15.40 -8.85 -8.47
N ASP A 133 -16.13 -9.77 -9.08
CA ASP A 133 -17.44 -10.21 -8.59
C ASP A 133 -18.50 -9.09 -8.56
N CYS A 134 -18.40 -8.16 -9.52
CA CYS A 134 -19.41 -7.16 -9.84
C CYS A 134 -20.16 -7.55 -11.13
N PRO A 135 -21.12 -8.50 -11.09
CA PRO A 135 -21.75 -9.09 -12.28
C PRO A 135 -22.44 -8.09 -13.20
N LEU A 136 -23.03 -7.01 -12.67
CA LEU A 136 -23.71 -6.00 -13.47
C LEU A 136 -22.80 -4.88 -13.99
N LEU A 137 -21.54 -4.81 -13.57
CA LEU A 137 -20.62 -3.76 -13.97
C LEU A 137 -20.27 -3.90 -15.46
N THR A 138 -20.71 -2.97 -16.29
CA THR A 138 -20.49 -3.04 -17.76
C THR A 138 -19.84 -1.78 -18.33
N SER A 139 -19.91 -0.67 -17.59
CA SER A 139 -19.43 0.64 -18.06
C SER A 139 -18.46 1.25 -17.04
N VAL A 140 -17.30 1.69 -17.53
CA VAL A 140 -16.30 2.40 -16.72
C VAL A 140 -15.90 3.66 -17.47
N THR A 141 -16.15 4.81 -16.86
CA THR A 141 -15.83 6.14 -17.38
C THR A 141 -14.95 6.89 -16.38
N ILE A 142 -13.72 7.16 -16.78
CA ILE A 142 -12.65 7.73 -15.95
C ILE A 142 -11.91 8.83 -16.70
N ASP A 143 -11.14 9.66 -16.00
CA ASP A 143 -10.27 10.66 -16.64
C ASP A 143 -8.90 10.09 -17.04
N THR A 144 -8.11 10.90 -17.75
CA THR A 144 -6.79 10.51 -18.25
C THR A 144 -5.81 10.16 -17.13
N SER A 145 -5.84 10.88 -16.00
CA SER A 145 -4.97 10.62 -14.84
C SER A 145 -5.30 9.29 -14.15
N THR A 146 -6.58 9.01 -13.99
CA THR A 146 -7.10 7.77 -13.39
C THR A 146 -6.79 6.58 -14.29
N PHE A 147 -6.95 6.75 -15.61
CA PHE A 147 -6.56 5.71 -16.57
C PHE A 147 -5.08 5.37 -16.43
N ALA A 148 -4.19 6.37 -16.44
CA ALA A 148 -2.75 6.14 -16.31
C ALA A 148 -2.37 5.48 -14.98
N ALA A 149 -3.00 5.88 -13.87
CA ALA A 149 -2.78 5.30 -12.56
C ALA A 149 -3.22 3.82 -12.50
N LEU A 150 -4.39 3.50 -13.04
CA LEU A 150 -4.89 2.14 -13.11
C LEU A 150 -4.03 1.26 -14.03
N ASP A 151 -3.72 1.73 -15.24
CA ASP A 151 -2.98 0.95 -16.25
C ASP A 151 -1.54 0.62 -15.82
N ALA A 152 -0.97 1.42 -14.91
CA ALA A 152 0.34 1.17 -14.32
C ALA A 152 0.36 0.06 -13.26
N LEU A 153 -0.81 -0.40 -12.78
CA LEU A 153 -0.89 -1.43 -11.75
C LEU A 153 -0.46 -2.80 -12.32
N PRO A 154 0.38 -3.56 -11.58
CA PRO A 154 0.66 -4.96 -11.93
C PRO A 154 -0.58 -5.82 -11.70
N ASN A 155 -0.63 -7.02 -12.29
CA ASN A 155 -1.65 -8.00 -11.94
C ASN A 155 -1.44 -8.47 -10.49
N ALA A 156 -2.48 -8.40 -9.66
CA ALA A 156 -2.38 -8.72 -8.24
C ALA A 156 -2.39 -10.23 -7.93
N GLY A 157 -2.68 -11.10 -8.91
CA GLY A 157 -2.86 -12.52 -8.63
C GLY A 157 -4.03 -12.78 -7.68
N ASP A 158 -3.80 -13.60 -6.65
CA ASP A 158 -4.77 -13.85 -5.59
C ASP A 158 -4.37 -13.10 -4.30
N ALA A 159 -4.63 -11.81 -4.29
CA ALA A 159 -4.24 -10.92 -3.19
C ALA A 159 -4.82 -11.33 -1.82
N ASP A 160 -5.97 -12.01 -1.80
CA ASP A 160 -6.60 -12.48 -0.56
C ASP A 160 -5.88 -13.69 0.03
N LYS A 161 -5.29 -14.52 -0.82
CA LYS A 161 -4.49 -15.66 -0.39
C LYS A 161 -3.14 -15.24 0.18
N ASP A 162 -2.52 -14.24 -0.44
CA ASP A 162 -1.16 -13.82 -0.10
C ASP A 162 -1.14 -12.69 0.95
N ASP A 163 -2.30 -12.07 1.25
CA ASP A 163 -2.46 -10.86 2.06
C ASP A 163 -1.57 -9.69 1.56
N VAL A 164 -1.34 -9.65 0.24
CA VAL A 164 -0.57 -8.63 -0.45
C VAL A 164 -1.47 -7.86 -1.40
N TYR A 165 -1.99 -6.74 -0.92
CA TYR A 165 -2.83 -5.83 -1.70
C TYR A 165 -1.98 -4.90 -2.56
N ARG A 166 -1.45 -5.41 -3.68
CA ARG A 166 -0.70 -4.63 -4.67
C ARG A 166 -1.08 -5.05 -6.09
N GLY A 167 -1.49 -4.10 -6.92
CA GLY A 167 -1.89 -4.33 -8.30
C GLY A 167 -3.39 -4.19 -8.55
N PHE A 168 -3.88 -4.78 -9.64
CA PHE A 168 -5.30 -4.82 -9.98
C PHE A 168 -5.85 -6.24 -9.88
N ALA A 169 -7.14 -6.35 -9.54
CA ALA A 169 -7.89 -7.59 -9.56
C ALA A 169 -9.23 -7.41 -10.32
N VAL A 170 -9.43 -8.22 -11.35
CA VAL A 170 -10.62 -8.25 -12.21
C VAL A 170 -10.88 -9.69 -12.67
N ASN A 171 -12.15 -10.09 -12.78
CA ASN A 171 -12.54 -11.46 -13.13
C ASN A 171 -13.55 -11.59 -14.29
N LYS A 172 -13.82 -10.49 -15.01
CA LYS A 172 -14.72 -10.44 -16.17
C LYS A 172 -14.33 -9.36 -17.16
N ASP A 173 -14.81 -9.51 -18.38
CA ASP A 173 -14.72 -8.48 -19.40
C ASP A 173 -15.64 -7.29 -19.07
N ILE A 174 -15.19 -6.09 -19.45
CA ILE A 174 -15.92 -4.83 -19.35
C ILE A 174 -15.92 -4.20 -20.74
N SER A 175 -17.11 -3.93 -21.26
CA SER A 175 -17.30 -3.36 -22.59
C SER A 175 -18.13 -2.08 -22.50
N THR A 176 -17.45 -0.97 -22.28
CA THR A 176 -18.09 0.35 -22.26
C THR A 176 -18.60 0.72 -23.66
N ASP A 177 -19.81 1.25 -23.74
CA ASP A 177 -20.44 1.64 -25.01
C ASP A 177 -19.66 2.77 -25.70
N ALA A 178 -19.24 2.52 -26.94
CA ALA A 178 -18.40 3.45 -27.70
C ALA A 178 -19.16 4.72 -28.13
N ALA A 179 -20.45 4.63 -28.44
CA ALA A 179 -21.27 5.77 -28.83
C ALA A 179 -21.54 6.70 -27.63
N ALA A 180 -21.89 6.13 -26.47
CA ALA A 180 -22.04 6.85 -25.22
C ALA A 180 -20.72 7.53 -24.80
N CYS A 181 -19.60 6.82 -24.94
CA CYS A 181 -18.28 7.39 -24.67
C CYS A 181 -17.98 8.59 -25.58
N SER A 182 -18.17 8.43 -26.90
CA SER A 182 -17.95 9.49 -27.89
C SER A 182 -18.86 10.70 -27.66
N ALA A 183 -20.12 10.48 -27.26
CA ALA A 183 -21.07 11.54 -26.92
C ALA A 183 -20.59 12.42 -25.76
N THR A 184 -19.81 11.84 -24.83
CA THR A 184 -19.15 12.58 -23.74
C THR A 184 -17.76 13.11 -24.09
N LYS A 185 -17.38 13.11 -25.38
CA LYS A 185 -16.04 13.46 -25.88
C LYS A 185 -14.92 12.56 -25.34
N GLY A 186 -15.28 11.39 -24.84
CA GLY A 186 -14.32 10.39 -24.38
C GLY A 186 -13.78 9.52 -25.52
N THR A 187 -12.76 8.74 -25.20
CA THR A 187 -12.16 7.74 -26.10
C THR A 187 -12.14 6.39 -25.42
N ILE A 188 -12.51 5.33 -26.15
CA ILE A 188 -12.40 3.97 -25.61
C ILE A 188 -10.92 3.57 -25.58
N GLN A 189 -10.43 3.19 -24.41
CA GLN A 189 -9.09 2.67 -24.20
C GLN A 189 -9.16 1.35 -23.41
N ARG A 190 -8.16 0.50 -23.57
CA ARG A 190 -8.09 -0.79 -22.90
C ARG A 190 -7.13 -0.72 -21.73
N LEU A 191 -7.62 -1.01 -20.53
CA LEU A 191 -6.79 -1.20 -19.34
C LEU A 191 -6.06 -2.55 -19.39
N TRP A 192 -4.84 -2.57 -18.87
CA TRP A 192 -4.04 -3.77 -18.59
C TRP A 192 -3.87 -4.68 -19.81
N LYS A 193 -3.66 -4.06 -20.97
CA LYS A 193 -3.66 -4.75 -22.28
C LYS A 193 -2.71 -5.95 -22.35
N SER A 194 -1.58 -5.88 -21.65
CA SER A 194 -0.54 -6.93 -21.64
C SER A 194 -0.61 -7.88 -20.43
N THR A 195 -1.32 -7.52 -19.36
CA THR A 195 -1.25 -8.19 -18.06
C THR A 195 -2.57 -8.82 -17.62
N SER A 196 -3.71 -8.37 -18.16
CA SER A 196 -5.03 -8.93 -17.89
C SER A 196 -5.43 -9.95 -18.94
N LYS A 197 -6.00 -11.08 -18.49
CA LYS A 197 -6.70 -12.05 -19.34
C LYS A 197 -8.06 -11.54 -19.83
N TYR A 198 -8.61 -10.52 -19.19
CA TYR A 198 -9.93 -9.96 -19.48
C TYR A 198 -9.82 -8.70 -20.35
N LEU A 199 -10.83 -8.49 -21.18
CA LEU A 199 -10.99 -7.31 -22.01
C LEU A 199 -11.66 -6.21 -21.19
N VAL A 200 -10.86 -5.29 -20.65
CA VAL A 200 -11.37 -4.16 -19.84
C VAL A 200 -11.30 -2.88 -20.68
N ASN A 201 -12.34 -2.62 -21.46
CA ASN A 201 -12.48 -1.43 -22.29
C ASN A 201 -13.24 -0.34 -21.53
N VAL A 202 -12.57 0.78 -21.29
CA VAL A 202 -13.06 1.91 -20.50
C VAL A 202 -13.17 3.16 -21.35
N CYS A 203 -14.11 4.04 -21.01
CA CYS A 203 -14.21 5.37 -21.58
C CYS A 203 -13.28 6.34 -20.84
N VAL A 204 -12.28 6.87 -21.54
CA VAL A 204 -11.36 7.87 -21.01
C VAL A 204 -11.79 9.26 -21.46
N LEU A 205 -12.22 10.08 -20.52
CA LEU A 205 -12.55 11.47 -20.75
C LEU A 205 -11.27 12.31 -20.83
N PRO A 206 -11.22 13.32 -21.73
CA PRO A 206 -10.16 14.31 -21.68
C PRO A 206 -10.22 14.98 -20.30
N GLY A 207 -9.06 15.10 -19.64
CA GLY A 207 -8.97 15.84 -18.39
C GLY A 207 -9.52 17.26 -18.58
N PRO A 208 -9.93 17.95 -17.49
CA PRO A 208 -10.22 19.37 -17.58
C PRO A 208 -9.05 20.03 -18.30
N PRO A 209 -9.28 20.95 -19.25
CA PRO A 209 -8.20 21.63 -19.94
C PRO A 209 -7.30 22.14 -18.85
N THR A 210 -6.09 21.60 -18.78
CA THR A 210 -5.08 22.10 -17.88
C THR A 210 -4.96 23.54 -18.33
N THR A 211 -5.54 24.48 -17.58
CA THR A 211 -5.00 25.83 -17.52
C THR A 211 -3.62 25.61 -16.94
N SER A 212 -2.71 25.20 -17.81
CA SER A 212 -1.29 25.29 -17.58
C SER A 212 -1.13 26.70 -17.02
N PRO A 213 -0.67 26.87 -15.77
CA PRO A 213 -0.02 28.11 -15.40
C PRO A 213 0.94 28.40 -16.56
N PRO A 214 0.95 29.63 -17.12
CA PRO A 214 1.81 29.94 -18.25
C PRO A 214 3.16 29.35 -17.94
N GLU A 215 3.58 28.45 -18.83
CA GLU A 215 4.90 27.83 -18.83
C GLU A 215 5.86 28.89 -18.29
N PRO A 216 6.51 28.67 -17.13
CA PRO A 216 7.50 29.63 -16.68
C PRO A 216 8.51 29.60 -17.81
N THR A 217 8.45 30.62 -18.68
CA THR A 217 9.58 31.01 -19.51
C THR A 217 10.75 30.83 -18.58
N SER A 218 11.66 29.93 -18.94
CA SER A 218 12.92 29.74 -18.26
C SER A 218 13.74 31.01 -18.49
N SER A 219 13.24 32.10 -17.93
CA SER A 219 13.96 33.28 -17.62
C SER A 219 14.87 32.80 -16.51
N ASN A 220 16.10 32.50 -16.90
CA ASN A 220 17.22 32.23 -16.02
C ASN A 220 17.47 33.39 -15.05
N THR A 221 16.53 34.29 -14.77
CA THR A 221 16.67 35.43 -13.87
C THR A 221 17.03 35.00 -12.45
N GLY A 222 16.54 33.85 -11.95
CA GLY A 222 16.99 33.31 -10.66
C GLY A 222 18.45 32.88 -10.65
N LEU A 223 18.91 32.19 -11.70
CA LEU A 223 20.30 31.76 -11.85
C LEU A 223 21.22 32.94 -12.21
N ILE A 224 20.75 33.89 -13.01
CA ILE A 224 21.47 35.11 -13.42
C ILE A 224 21.60 36.06 -12.23
N ILE A 225 20.56 36.26 -11.41
CA ILE A 225 20.68 37.04 -10.16
C ILE A 225 21.63 36.33 -9.19
N GLY A 226 21.54 35.01 -9.06
CA GLY A 226 22.46 34.22 -8.22
C GLY A 226 23.93 34.34 -8.65
N VAL A 227 24.20 34.26 -9.96
CA VAL A 227 25.55 34.40 -10.52
C VAL A 227 26.05 35.85 -10.43
N VAL A 228 25.21 36.85 -10.67
CA VAL A 228 25.61 38.27 -10.56
C VAL A 228 25.92 38.66 -9.12
N VAL A 229 25.09 38.25 -8.15
CA VAL A 229 25.38 38.49 -6.73
C VAL A 229 26.63 37.74 -6.29
N GLY A 230 26.79 36.48 -6.72
CA GLY A 230 27.99 35.68 -6.44
C GLY A 230 29.27 36.34 -6.98
N VAL A 231 29.27 36.81 -8.23
CA VAL A 231 30.41 37.48 -8.84
C VAL A 231 30.70 38.82 -8.16
N LEU A 232 29.69 39.62 -7.81
CA LEU A 232 29.90 40.89 -7.12
C LEU A 232 30.51 40.71 -5.72
N VAL A 233 30.06 39.70 -4.97
CA VAL A 233 30.66 39.36 -3.66
C VAL A 233 32.10 38.88 -3.83
N LEU A 234 32.38 38.05 -4.84
CA LEU A 234 33.72 37.52 -5.08
C LEU A 234 34.69 38.63 -5.53
N VAL A 235 34.25 39.51 -6.43
CA VAL A 235 35.04 40.68 -6.87
C VAL A 235 35.24 41.65 -5.72
N GLY A 236 34.22 41.91 -4.90
CA GLY A 236 34.34 42.73 -3.69
C GLY A 236 35.35 42.17 -2.70
N ALA A 237 35.35 40.85 -2.46
CA ALA A 237 36.32 40.18 -1.60
C ALA A 237 37.75 40.23 -2.19
N ILE A 238 37.91 40.07 -3.51
CA ILE A 238 39.21 40.18 -4.18
C ILE A 238 39.74 41.62 -4.09
N VAL A 239 38.91 42.63 -4.33
CA VAL A 239 39.29 44.05 -4.20
C VAL A 239 39.66 44.36 -2.75
N ALA A 240 38.86 43.92 -1.78
CA ALA A 240 39.18 44.10 -0.36
C ALA A 240 40.51 43.43 0.02
N PHE A 241 40.75 42.21 -0.46
CA PHE A 241 42.02 41.49 -0.23
C PHE A 241 43.21 42.22 -0.85
N LEU A 242 43.08 42.75 -2.08
CA LEU A 242 44.12 43.54 -2.74
C LEU A 242 44.39 44.86 -2.01
N LEU A 243 43.35 45.52 -1.49
CA LEU A 243 43.49 46.74 -0.67
C LEU A 243 44.19 46.45 0.67
N ILE A 244 43.85 45.35 1.34
CA ILE A 244 44.53 44.92 2.58
C ILE A 244 46.00 44.59 2.30
N LYS A 245 46.30 43.88 1.21
CA LYS A 245 47.68 43.55 0.82
C LYS A 245 48.50 44.80 0.49
N ARG A 246 47.92 45.78 -0.20
CA ARG A 246 48.58 47.08 -0.45
C ARG A 246 48.79 47.90 0.82
N ARG A 247 47.93 47.77 1.83
CA ARG A 247 48.11 48.44 3.13
C ARG A 247 49.20 47.77 3.97
N LYS A 248 49.32 46.43 3.95
CA LYS A 248 50.38 45.70 4.66
C LYS A 248 51.76 45.86 4.02
N ALA A 249 51.84 46.22 2.74
CA ALA A 249 53.11 46.54 2.06
C ALA A 249 53.69 47.93 2.41
N LYS A 250 53.03 48.73 3.28
CA LYS A 250 53.52 50.04 3.73
C LYS A 250 53.88 50.12 5.22
N GLN A 251 53.96 48.98 5.92
CA GLN A 251 54.44 48.95 7.29
C GLN A 251 55.91 48.50 7.32
N SER A 252 56.81 49.46 7.55
CA SER A 252 58.20 49.22 7.94
C SER A 252 58.26 48.42 9.26
N PRO A 253 59.28 47.58 9.48
CA PRO A 253 59.33 46.66 10.61
C PRO A 253 59.68 47.38 11.92
N PRO A 254 58.98 47.09 13.04
CA PRO A 254 59.48 47.38 14.38
C PRO A 254 60.10 46.15 15.05
N THR A 255 61.19 46.47 15.76
CA THR A 255 62.16 45.77 16.61
C THR A 255 61.62 44.62 17.50
N PRO A 256 62.44 43.57 17.79
CA PRO A 256 62.01 42.41 18.57
C PRO A 256 61.97 42.70 20.08
N GLY A 257 60.82 42.45 20.70
CA GLY A 257 60.60 42.52 22.16
C GLY A 257 60.40 41.13 22.76
N TYR A 258 61.33 40.73 23.63
CA TYR A 258 61.27 39.60 24.57
C TYR A 258 60.17 39.79 25.62
N TYR A 259 59.35 38.77 25.95
CA TYR A 259 58.87 38.37 27.31
C TYR A 259 58.33 36.92 27.21
N ARG A 260 58.93 35.92 27.87
CA ARG A 260 58.69 35.38 29.23
C ARG A 260 57.36 34.65 29.41
N PHE A 261 57.42 33.32 29.49
CA PHE A 261 56.32 32.44 29.91
C PHE A 261 56.73 31.78 31.24
N ASP A 262 56.09 32.17 32.33
CA ASP A 262 56.09 31.45 33.60
C ASP A 262 54.78 30.63 33.67
N GLY A 263 54.90 29.35 34.04
CA GLY A 263 53.79 28.39 34.08
C GLY A 263 52.99 28.41 35.38
N ASN A 264 51.92 27.62 35.43
CA ASN A 264 51.80 26.58 36.45
C ASN A 264 50.68 25.57 36.16
N ASP A 265 50.96 24.35 36.60
CA ASP A 265 50.21 23.12 36.50
C ASP A 265 48.87 23.07 37.26
N THR A 266 48.03 22.11 36.91
CA THR A 266 47.43 21.22 37.92
C THR A 266 47.15 19.83 37.35
N ILE A 267 47.50 18.83 38.16
CA ILE A 267 47.62 17.39 37.89
C ILE A 267 46.40 16.63 38.43
N ASN A 268 46.04 15.52 37.79
CA ASN A 268 45.68 14.19 38.33
C ASN A 268 44.57 13.53 37.47
N ASP A 269 44.56 12.23 37.15
CA ASP A 269 45.54 11.14 37.22
C ASP A 269 44.90 9.93 36.48
N GLY A 270 45.71 8.96 36.03
CA GLY A 270 45.29 7.55 35.95
C GLY A 270 44.95 6.89 34.60
N ARG A 271 45.95 6.20 34.02
CA ARG A 271 45.97 4.77 33.57
C ARG A 271 44.91 4.24 32.56
N THR A 272 45.15 3.34 31.60
CA THR A 272 46.28 2.61 30.98
C THR A 272 45.67 1.77 29.83
N LEU A 273 46.51 1.24 28.92
CA LEU A 273 46.27 0.16 27.94
C LEU A 273 45.45 0.57 26.69
N GLY A 274 45.85 0.31 25.46
CA GLY A 274 47.03 -0.36 24.91
C GLY A 274 46.89 -0.32 23.37
N THR A 275 47.90 0.20 22.69
CA THR A 275 48.03 0.17 21.23
C THR A 275 48.88 -1.02 20.82
N ASN A 276 48.51 -1.67 19.72
CA ASN A 276 49.36 -2.28 18.69
C ASN A 276 48.39 -2.94 17.69
N GLY A 277 48.45 -2.78 16.38
CA GLY A 277 49.47 -2.29 15.48
C GLY A 277 49.23 -2.98 14.13
N THR A 278 49.05 -2.18 13.08
CA THR A 278 49.56 -2.40 11.71
C THR A 278 49.63 -3.82 11.12
N LYS A 279 48.90 -4.08 10.01
CA LYS A 279 49.47 -4.34 8.67
C LYS A 279 48.41 -4.75 7.63
N THR A 280 48.29 -3.88 6.62
CA THR A 280 48.32 -4.10 5.17
C THR A 280 48.26 -5.50 4.52
N ILE A 281 47.55 -5.51 3.36
CA ILE A 281 47.77 -6.22 2.07
C ILE A 281 47.04 -7.56 1.79
N GLY A 282 46.37 -7.62 0.61
CA GLY A 282 46.26 -8.82 -0.26
C GLY A 282 44.84 -9.39 -0.41
N THR A 283 44.04 -9.02 -1.42
CA THR A 283 43.90 -9.58 -2.80
C THR A 283 43.00 -10.82 -2.96
N ASN A 284 42.27 -10.81 -4.09
CA ASN A 284 41.23 -11.72 -4.58
C ASN A 284 41.66 -13.17 -4.88
N GLY A 285 40.70 -14.09 -4.70
CA GLY A 285 40.24 -15.03 -5.75
C GLY A 285 40.98 -16.36 -5.98
N THR A 286 40.26 -17.28 -6.66
CA THR A 286 40.55 -18.68 -7.06
C THR A 286 40.25 -19.71 -5.96
N GLY A 287 39.45 -20.77 -6.16
CA GLY A 287 39.20 -21.56 -7.37
C GLY A 287 39.89 -22.91 -7.20
N GLY A 288 39.16 -23.96 -6.79
CA GLY A 288 39.73 -25.29 -6.58
C GLY A 288 38.68 -26.38 -6.27
N PRO A 289 38.59 -27.46 -7.05
CA PRO A 289 37.64 -28.56 -6.90
C PRO A 289 38.23 -29.76 -6.13
N THR A 290 37.37 -30.73 -5.77
CA THR A 290 37.58 -32.13 -5.28
C THR A 290 36.74 -32.39 -4.02
N ALA A 291 36.15 -33.56 -3.73
CA ALA A 291 36.23 -34.90 -4.28
C ALA A 291 34.88 -35.62 -4.07
N GLY A 292 34.55 -36.55 -4.97
CA GLY A 292 33.45 -37.48 -4.79
C GLY A 292 33.73 -38.46 -3.64
N THR A 293 32.67 -38.82 -2.92
CA THR A 293 32.64 -40.00 -2.06
C THR A 293 31.52 -40.92 -2.49
N THR A 294 31.94 -42.16 -2.66
CA THR A 294 31.24 -43.34 -3.14
C THR A 294 30.23 -43.84 -2.10
N GLY A 295 29.20 -44.51 -2.58
CA GLY A 295 28.00 -44.84 -1.84
C GLY A 295 28.19 -45.67 -0.57
N THR A 296 27.27 -45.45 0.36
CA THR A 296 26.79 -46.50 1.25
C THR A 296 25.27 -46.52 1.10
N HIS A 297 24.78 -47.61 0.51
CA HIS A 297 23.38 -47.90 0.24
C HIS A 297 22.66 -48.10 1.58
N ARG A 298 22.24 -46.99 2.22
CA ARG A 298 21.27 -47.03 3.30
C ARG A 298 19.92 -47.29 2.64
N THR A 299 19.33 -48.43 2.97
CA THR A 299 17.91 -48.69 2.76
C THR A 299 17.13 -47.47 3.22
N VAL A 300 16.56 -46.75 2.25
CA VAL A 300 15.47 -45.83 2.52
C VAL A 300 14.40 -46.70 3.15
N PHE A 301 14.21 -46.57 4.46
CA PHE A 301 12.94 -46.89 5.07
C PHE A 301 11.94 -46.10 4.23
N ASN A 302 11.16 -46.79 3.39
CA ASN A 302 9.92 -46.25 2.87
C ASN A 302 9.01 -46.25 4.10
N PRO A 303 8.79 -45.11 4.77
CA PRO A 303 7.69 -45.08 5.70
C PRO A 303 6.48 -45.04 4.77
N ASP A 304 5.89 -46.20 4.47
CA ASP A 304 4.50 -46.17 4.05
C ASP A 304 3.80 -45.35 5.13
N PRO A 305 3.19 -44.19 4.81
CA PRO A 305 2.52 -43.38 5.81
C PRO A 305 1.34 -44.20 6.31
N THR A 306 1.54 -44.93 7.42
CA THR A 306 0.51 -45.74 8.02
C THR A 306 -0.43 -44.82 8.77
N LEU A 307 -1.71 -44.88 8.44
CA LEU A 307 -2.77 -44.17 9.18
C LEU A 307 -3.05 -44.82 10.55
N ASP A 308 -2.37 -45.92 10.89
CA ASP A 308 -2.57 -46.75 12.09
C ASP A 308 -1.68 -46.35 13.28
N GLY A 309 -1.22 -45.09 13.35
CA GLY A 309 -0.39 -44.63 14.46
C GLY A 309 -1.15 -44.59 15.80
N PRO A 310 -0.50 -44.85 16.95
CA PRO A 310 -1.15 -44.99 18.26
C PRO A 310 -1.86 -43.74 18.80
N ASN A 311 -1.83 -42.62 18.07
CA ASN A 311 -2.52 -41.36 18.41
C ASN A 311 -3.22 -40.72 17.20
N VAL A 312 -3.45 -41.47 16.13
CA VAL A 312 -4.17 -40.96 14.95
C VAL A 312 -5.68 -41.10 15.23
N PRO A 313 -6.44 -39.99 15.26
CA PRO A 313 -7.89 -40.07 15.40
C PRO A 313 -8.49 -40.89 14.25
N SER A 314 -9.48 -41.73 14.54
CA SER A 314 -10.10 -42.62 13.53
C SER A 314 -10.61 -41.87 12.30
N TRP A 315 -11.11 -40.64 12.49
CA TRP A 315 -11.59 -39.80 11.39
C TRP A 315 -10.52 -39.46 10.35
N VAL A 316 -9.24 -39.44 10.73
CA VAL A 316 -8.13 -39.17 9.79
C VAL A 316 -7.99 -40.31 8.78
N SER A 317 -8.18 -41.55 9.25
CA SER A 317 -8.17 -42.73 8.38
C SER A 317 -9.37 -42.74 7.44
N ASP A 318 -10.56 -42.40 7.95
CA ASP A 318 -11.80 -42.34 7.17
C ASP A 318 -11.73 -41.30 6.04
N ILE A 319 -11.18 -40.12 6.32
CA ILE A 319 -10.95 -39.07 5.31
C ILE A 319 -9.88 -39.52 4.31
N GLY A 320 -8.80 -40.14 4.79
CA GLY A 320 -7.74 -40.67 3.93
C GLY A 320 -8.27 -41.69 2.91
N LEU A 321 -9.11 -42.62 3.35
CA LEU A 321 -9.74 -43.63 2.49
C LEU A 321 -10.73 -43.03 1.48
N GLN A 322 -11.45 -41.96 1.84
CA GLN A 322 -12.32 -41.25 0.89
C GLN A 322 -11.53 -40.48 -0.18
N CYS A 323 -10.38 -39.90 0.18
CA CYS A 323 -9.51 -39.23 -0.78
C CYS A 323 -8.80 -40.21 -1.74
N LEU A 324 -8.64 -41.48 -1.33
CA LEU A 324 -7.98 -42.54 -2.11
C LEU A 324 -8.95 -43.40 -2.94
N GLN A 325 -10.21 -42.98 -3.10
CA GLN A 325 -11.16 -43.70 -3.96
C GLN A 325 -10.63 -43.80 -5.40
N LEU A 326 -10.82 -44.97 -6.01
CA LEU A 326 -10.35 -45.28 -7.37
C LEU A 326 -11.11 -44.48 -8.43
N HIS A 327 -12.39 -44.21 -8.17
CA HIS A 327 -13.28 -43.47 -9.06
C HIS A 327 -13.20 -41.98 -8.74
N GLU A 328 -13.12 -41.14 -9.78
CA GLU A 328 -12.91 -39.71 -9.62
C GLU A 328 -14.12 -39.02 -8.98
N GLU A 329 -15.31 -39.49 -9.32
CA GLU A 329 -16.61 -39.03 -8.84
C GLU A 329 -16.85 -39.31 -7.35
N ASP A 330 -16.16 -40.29 -6.77
CA ASP A 330 -16.29 -40.66 -5.35
C ASP A 330 -15.29 -39.91 -4.45
N ARG A 331 -14.33 -39.19 -5.03
CA ARG A 331 -13.37 -38.39 -4.28
C ARG A 331 -14.01 -37.07 -3.85
N PRO A 332 -13.85 -36.66 -2.57
CA PRO A 332 -14.40 -35.39 -2.12
C PRO A 332 -13.73 -34.23 -2.86
N THR A 333 -14.53 -33.24 -3.25
CA THR A 333 -13.99 -31.97 -3.76
C THR A 333 -13.21 -31.25 -2.65
N SER A 334 -12.31 -30.36 -3.02
CA SER A 334 -11.54 -29.55 -2.04
C SER A 334 -12.45 -28.80 -1.06
N LEU A 335 -13.61 -28.31 -1.51
CA LEU A 335 -14.60 -27.65 -0.68
C LEU A 335 -15.28 -28.61 0.30
N MET A 336 -15.62 -29.82 -0.16
CA MET A 336 -16.23 -30.85 0.68
C MET A 336 -15.25 -31.35 1.75
N LEU A 337 -13.99 -31.55 1.39
CA LEU A 337 -12.91 -31.90 2.31
C LEU A 337 -12.71 -30.83 3.39
N ALA A 338 -12.70 -29.54 3.01
CA ALA A 338 -12.60 -28.44 3.97
C ALA A 338 -13.77 -28.42 4.96
N SER A 339 -14.99 -28.72 4.49
CA SER A 339 -16.18 -28.84 5.37
C SER A 339 -16.07 -30.03 6.33
N MET A 340 -15.55 -31.17 5.86
CA MET A 340 -15.33 -32.36 6.70
C MET A 340 -14.31 -32.08 7.81
N LEU A 341 -13.17 -31.47 7.47
CA LEU A 341 -12.14 -31.11 8.45
C LEU A 341 -12.64 -30.13 9.51
N ASN A 342 -13.50 -29.17 9.13
CA ASN A 342 -14.09 -28.22 10.07
C ASN A 342 -15.06 -28.88 11.06
N LYS A 343 -15.69 -30.00 10.70
CA LYS A 343 -16.57 -30.77 11.59
C LYS A 343 -15.82 -31.71 12.53
N CYS A 344 -14.57 -32.06 12.19
CA CYS A 344 -13.72 -32.94 12.99
C CYS A 344 -12.95 -32.22 14.11
N HIS A 345 -13.00 -30.88 14.16
CA HIS A 345 -12.55 -30.09 15.31
C HIS A 345 -13.60 -30.13 16.43
N VAL A 346 -13.52 -31.16 17.29
CA VAL A 346 -14.17 -31.23 18.61
C VAL A 346 -13.10 -31.35 19.68
#